data_AF-A0A3B9QPH1-F1
#
_entry.id   AF-A0A3B9QPH1-F1
#
_cell.length_a   1.000
_cell.length_b   1.000
_cell.length_c   1.000
_cell.angle_alpha   90.00
_cell.angle_beta   90.00
_cell.angle_gamma   90.00
#
_symmetry.space_group_name_H-M   'P 1'
#
loop_
_entity.id
_entity.type
_entity.pdbx_description
1 polymer ?
#
loop_
_entity_poly.entity_id
_entity_poly.type
_entity_poly.pdbx_seq_one_letter_code
_entity_poly.pdbx_strand_id
1 'polypeptide(L)'
;MGGGPVSFQEKCRQCGECLLGEFAGICPLTRCPKGLLNGPCGGAKDGKCEVDRGLDCAWLSIYQRLKVLGKLEGLTRAPLFKDYAKEKRPRSLKVGQEG
;
A
#
# COMPACT_ATOMS: atom_id res chain seq x y z
N MET A 1 32.64 -3.32 -10.80
CA MET A 1 31.75 -2.14 -10.71
C MET A 1 30.40 -2.61 -10.16
N GLY A 2 30.25 -2.64 -8.83
CA GLY A 2 29.01 -3.04 -8.16
C GLY A 2 28.39 -1.83 -7.47
N GLY A 3 27.67 -1.01 -8.23
CA GLY A 3 26.90 0.12 -7.69
C GLY A 3 25.42 -0.23 -7.69
N GLY A 4 24.92 -0.77 -6.58
CA GLY A 4 23.49 -0.96 -6.38
C GLY A 4 22.74 0.37 -6.25
N PRO A 5 21.41 0.38 -6.36
CA PRO A 5 20.62 1.61 -6.24
C PRO A 5 20.76 2.24 -4.84
N VAL A 6 20.90 3.57 -4.80
CA VAL A 6 21.00 4.35 -3.55
C VAL A 6 19.70 4.42 -2.75
N SER A 7 18.56 4.13 -3.40
CA SER A 7 17.27 4.03 -2.73
C SER A 7 16.34 3.06 -3.47
N PHE A 8 15.48 2.40 -2.70
CA PHE A 8 14.45 1.51 -3.20
C PHE A 8 13.12 1.91 -2.59
N GLN A 9 12.07 1.98 -3.41
CA GLN A 9 10.71 2.21 -2.94
C GLN A 9 9.79 1.14 -3.50
N GLU A 10 9.17 0.37 -2.60
CA GLU A 10 8.17 -0.63 -2.97
C GLU A 10 6.92 0.05 -3.56
N LYS A 11 6.61 -0.23 -4.83
CA LYS A 11 5.39 0.27 -5.49
C LYS A 11 4.26 -0.75 -5.48
N CYS A 12 4.59 -2.03 -5.59
CA CYS A 12 3.62 -3.13 -5.63
C CYS A 12 4.15 -4.35 -4.88
N ARG A 13 3.35 -4.90 -3.96
CA ARG A 13 3.64 -6.16 -3.27
C ARG A 13 3.29 -7.42 -4.07
N GLN A 14 2.63 -7.26 -5.22
CA GLN A 14 2.16 -8.39 -6.04
C GLN A 14 1.31 -9.37 -5.22
N CYS A 15 0.38 -8.78 -4.47
CA CYS A 15 -0.39 -9.42 -3.42
C CYS A 15 -1.51 -10.35 -3.95
N GLY A 16 -1.65 -10.50 -5.27
CA GLY A 16 -2.58 -11.42 -5.93
C GLY A 16 -3.99 -10.87 -6.18
N GLU A 17 -4.41 -9.84 -5.43
CA GLU A 17 -5.71 -9.19 -5.57
C GLU A 17 -5.53 -7.67 -5.52
N CYS A 18 -5.69 -7.02 -6.68
CA CYS A 18 -5.44 -5.59 -6.82
C CYS A 18 -6.69 -4.78 -6.47
N LEU A 19 -6.57 -3.85 -5.53
CA LEU A 19 -7.65 -2.95 -5.08
C LEU A 19 -7.39 -1.47 -5.44
N LEU A 20 -6.47 -1.22 -6.38
CA LEU A 20 -6.14 0.15 -6.80
C LEU A 20 -7.34 0.92 -7.37
N GLY A 21 -8.25 0.22 -8.07
CA GLY A 21 -9.48 0.82 -8.61
C GLY A 21 -10.38 1.37 -7.52
N GLU A 22 -10.52 0.64 -6.42
CA GLU A 22 -11.33 1.05 -5.26
C GLU A 22 -10.69 2.20 -4.47
N PHE A 23 -9.35 2.25 -4.44
CA PHE A 23 -8.58 3.22 -3.66
C PHE A 23 -8.02 4.39 -4.49
N ALA A 24 -8.69 4.77 -5.57
CA ALA A 24 -8.31 5.91 -6.42
C ALA A 24 -6.82 5.91 -6.85
N GLY A 25 -6.31 4.73 -7.20
CA GLY A 25 -4.95 4.52 -7.69
C GLY A 25 -3.86 4.56 -6.61
N ILE A 26 -4.21 4.50 -5.32
CA ILE A 26 -3.25 4.44 -4.21
C ILE A 26 -3.31 3.06 -3.57
N CYS A 27 -2.18 2.35 -3.50
CA CYS A 27 -2.13 1.06 -2.80
C CYS A 27 -1.83 1.29 -1.31
N PRO A 28 -2.77 1.02 -0.39
CA PRO A 28 -2.51 1.22 1.03
C PRO A 28 -1.49 0.23 1.59
N LEU A 29 -1.31 -0.95 0.98
CA LEU A 29 -0.30 -1.94 1.41
C LEU A 29 1.14 -1.45 1.24
N THR A 30 1.43 -0.67 0.20
CA THR A 30 2.78 -0.17 -0.09
C THR A 30 2.98 1.28 0.32
N ARG A 31 1.91 2.09 0.34
CA ARG A 31 1.97 3.51 0.69
C ARG A 31 1.76 3.78 2.17
N CYS A 32 1.09 2.90 2.90
CA CYS A 32 1.00 3.00 4.36
C CYS A 32 2.16 2.22 4.98
N PRO A 33 2.97 2.81 5.88
CA PRO A 33 4.04 2.07 6.55
C PRO A 33 3.53 0.91 7.41
N LYS A 34 2.25 0.95 7.82
CA LYS A 34 1.59 -0.14 8.56
C LYS A 34 0.95 -1.20 7.65
N GLY A 35 0.90 -0.97 6.34
CA GLY A 35 0.31 -1.92 5.38
C GLY A 35 -1.16 -2.28 5.65
N LEU A 36 -1.95 -1.38 6.22
CA LEU A 36 -3.35 -1.65 6.58
C LEU A 36 -4.28 -1.57 5.37
N LEU A 37 -5.01 -2.66 5.11
CA LEU A 37 -5.99 -2.74 4.02
C LEU A 37 -7.44 -2.50 4.50
N ASN A 38 -7.70 -2.78 5.78
CA ASN A 38 -9.02 -2.74 6.40
C ASN A 38 -9.45 -1.35 6.90
N GLY A 39 -8.73 -0.29 6.50
CA GLY A 39 -9.06 1.09 6.85
C GLY A 39 -7.90 1.86 7.51
N PRO A 40 -8.15 3.15 7.83
CA PRO A 40 -7.17 4.01 8.48
C PRO A 40 -6.85 3.56 9.90
N CYS A 41 -5.62 3.78 10.36
CA CYS A 41 -5.19 3.45 11.73
C CYS A 41 -5.62 4.47 12.79
N GLY A 42 -6.24 5.59 12.43
CA GLY A 42 -6.55 6.71 13.34
C GLY A 42 -5.35 7.58 13.75
N GLY A 43 -4.13 7.14 13.48
CA GLY A 43 -2.89 7.82 13.86
C GLY A 43 -2.45 9.01 13.01
N ALA A 44 -3.24 9.42 12.02
CA ALA A 44 -2.83 10.51 11.14
C ALA A 44 -2.99 11.87 11.86
N LYS A 45 -1.96 12.72 11.79
CA LYS A 45 -1.97 14.08 12.34
C LYS A 45 -1.61 15.07 11.24
N ASP A 46 -2.42 16.12 11.06
CA ASP A 46 -2.21 17.18 10.06
C ASP A 46 -1.96 16.62 8.64
N GLY A 47 -2.64 15.54 8.27
CA GLY A 47 -2.45 14.88 6.96
C GLY A 47 -1.27 13.90 6.88
N LYS A 48 -0.40 13.86 7.90
CA LYS A 48 0.83 13.07 7.95
C LYS A 48 0.69 11.80 8.77
N CYS A 49 1.55 10.81 8.50
CA CYS A 49 1.59 9.55 9.24
C CYS A 49 2.23 9.74 10.64
N GLU A 50 1.77 8.99 11.64
CA GLU A 50 2.40 8.95 12.97
C GLU A 50 3.79 8.30 12.96
N VAL A 51 4.03 7.34 12.06
CA VAL A 51 5.29 6.60 11.99
C VAL A 51 6.39 7.48 11.41
N ASP A 52 6.06 8.30 10.41
CA ASP A 52 6.96 9.23 9.76
C ASP A 52 6.18 10.47 9.32
N ARG A 53 6.53 11.62 9.91
CA ARG A 53 5.88 12.91 9.63
C ARG A 53 6.21 13.45 8.23
N GLY A 54 7.25 12.94 7.58
CA GLY A 54 7.57 13.22 6.19
C GLY A 54 6.60 12.55 5.20
N LEU A 55 5.89 11.50 5.62
CA LEU A 55 4.97 10.74 4.78
C LEU A 55 3.54 11.25 4.91
N ASP A 56 2.89 11.46 3.76
CA ASP A 56 1.45 11.67 3.71
C ASP A 56 0.70 10.39 4.09
N CYS A 57 -0.36 10.53 4.89
CA CYS A 57 -1.21 9.40 5.24
C CYS A 57 -1.92 8.86 4.00
N ALA A 58 -1.61 7.62 3.62
CA ALA A 58 -2.18 6.97 2.45
C ALA A 58 -3.72 7.00 2.43
N TRP A 59 -4.36 6.75 3.57
CA TRP A 59 -5.82 6.75 3.68
C TRP A 59 -6.45 8.14 3.54
N LEU A 60 -5.79 9.19 4.06
CA LEU A 60 -6.25 10.56 3.82
C LEU A 60 -6.11 10.94 2.35
N SER A 61 -5.01 10.55 1.69
CA SER A 61 -4.84 10.76 0.25
C SER A 61 -5.89 10.01 -0.59
N ILE A 62 -6.22 8.77 -0.23
CA ILE A 62 -7.30 7.99 -0.86
C ILE A 62 -8.64 8.72 -0.72
N TYR A 63 -8.99 9.12 0.50
CA TYR A 63 -10.23 9.83 0.79
C TYR A 63 -10.33 11.14 0.00
N GLN A 64 -9.27 11.95 -0.02
CA GLN A 64 -9.25 13.21 -0.77
C GLN A 64 -9.45 12.98 -2.27
N ARG A 65 -8.79 11.99 -2.87
CA ARG A 65 -8.97 11.65 -4.29
C ARG A 65 -10.38 11.17 -4.59
N LEU A 66 -10.93 10.28 -3.76
CA LEU A 66 -12.30 9.79 -3.94
C LEU A 66 -13.34 10.90 -3.76
N LYS A 67 -13.11 11.85 -2.85
CA LYS A 67 -13.94 13.04 -2.67
C LYS A 67 -13.97 13.89 -3.94
N VAL A 68 -12.81 14.15 -4.56
CA VAL A 68 -12.72 14.88 -5.83
C VAL A 68 -13.41 14.13 -6.97
N LEU A 69 -13.32 12.79 -6.98
CA LEU A 69 -13.97 11.96 -7.99
C LEU A 69 -15.48 11.74 -7.75
N GLY A 70 -16.03 12.20 -6.61
CA GLY A 70 -17.42 11.92 -6.23
C GLY A 70 -17.70 10.43 -5.94
N LYS A 71 -16.68 9.63 -5.63
CA LYS A 71 -16.76 8.16 -5.45
C LYS A 71 -16.55 7.71 -4.01
N LEU A 72 -16.96 8.51 -3.02
CA LEU A 72 -16.76 8.18 -1.60
C LEU A 72 -17.45 6.88 -1.17
N GLU A 73 -18.52 6.46 -1.86
CA GLU A 73 -19.18 5.18 -1.61
C GLU A 73 -18.26 3.96 -1.82
N GLY A 74 -17.18 4.09 -2.61
CA GLY A 74 -16.21 3.00 -2.79
C GLY A 74 -15.49 2.62 -1.49
N LEU A 75 -15.32 3.57 -0.55
CA LEU A 75 -14.65 3.30 0.74
C LEU A 75 -15.45 2.37 1.65
N THR A 76 -16.78 2.40 1.57
CA THR A 76 -17.64 1.51 2.38
C THR A 76 -17.82 0.14 1.75
N ARG A 77 -17.58 0.01 0.43
CA ARG A 77 -17.72 -1.24 -0.33
C ARG A 77 -16.42 -2.05 -0.45
N ALA A 78 -15.27 -1.44 -0.17
CA ALA A 78 -13.98 -2.12 -0.30
C ALA A 78 -13.95 -3.39 0.58
N PRO A 79 -13.63 -4.58 0.00
CA PRO A 79 -13.72 -5.83 0.72
C PRO A 79 -12.71 -5.87 1.87
N LEU A 80 -13.20 -6.10 3.09
CA LEU A 80 -12.41 -6.17 4.32
C LEU A 80 -11.53 -7.43 4.41
N PHE A 81 -11.60 -8.32 3.43
CA PHE A 81 -10.93 -9.63 3.48
C PHE A 81 -10.25 -9.89 2.15
N LYS A 82 -8.93 -9.99 2.20
CA LYS A 82 -8.09 -10.41 1.08
C LYS A 82 -7.78 -11.89 1.22
N ASP A 83 -7.87 -12.64 0.13
CA ASP A 83 -7.45 -14.04 0.08
C ASP A 83 -5.93 -14.11 -0.10
N TYR A 84 -5.22 -14.18 1.04
CA TYR A 84 -3.77 -14.30 1.05
C TYR A 84 -3.25 -15.59 0.42
N ALA A 85 -4.09 -16.62 0.19
CA ALA A 85 -3.66 -17.83 -0.53
C ALA A 85 -3.27 -17.53 -1.99
N LYS A 86 -3.80 -16.44 -2.57
CA LYS A 86 -3.49 -16.00 -3.95
C LYS A 86 -2.15 -15.27 -4.06
N GLU A 87 -1.52 -14.90 -2.93
CA GLU A 87 -0.24 -14.19 -2.90
C GLU A 87 0.93 -15.13 -3.22
N LYS A 88 1.85 -14.69 -4.07
CA LYS A 88 2.93 -15.56 -4.60
C LYS A 88 4.36 -15.09 -4.26
N ARG A 89 4.63 -14.21 -3.26
CA ARG A 89 5.88 -13.38 -3.27
C ARG A 89 6.63 -13.14 -1.93
N PRO A 90 7.97 -13.29 -1.95
CA PRO A 90 8.62 -14.48 -2.50
C PRO A 90 8.38 -15.62 -1.50
N ARG A 91 7.51 -16.59 -1.83
CA ARG A 91 7.21 -17.68 -0.89
C ARG A 91 8.44 -18.54 -0.54
N SER A 92 9.46 -18.53 -1.38
CA SER A 92 10.82 -18.99 -1.14
C SER A 92 11.69 -18.41 -2.25
N LEU A 93 12.89 -17.92 -1.94
CA LEU A 93 13.88 -17.49 -2.93
C LEU A 93 15.19 -18.21 -2.59
N LYS A 94 15.64 -19.12 -3.46
CA LYS A 94 17.01 -19.63 -3.41
C LYS A 94 17.87 -18.69 -4.25
N VAL A 95 18.63 -17.83 -3.60
CA VAL A 95 19.68 -17.05 -4.25
C VAL A 95 20.85 -18.02 -4.45
N GLY A 96 21.24 -18.23 -5.70
CA GLY A 96 22.29 -19.19 -6.06
C GLY A 96 23.59 -18.90 -5.33
N GLN A 97 24.20 -19.97 -4.80
CA GLN A 97 25.52 -20.01 -4.19
C GLN A 97 26.58 -19.68 -5.25
N GLU A 98 27.56 -18.86 -4.87
CA GLU A 98 28.76 -18.57 -5.65
C GLU A 98 29.50 -19.85 -6.03
N GLY A 99 29.91 -19.92 -7.30
CA GLY A 99 31.08 -20.66 -7.74
C GLY A 99 32.19 -19.67 -8.04
#